data_AF-A0A517ZDH7-F1
#
_entry.id   AF-A0A517ZDH7-F1
#
_cell.length_a   1.000
_cell.length_b   1.000
_cell.length_c   1.000
_cell.angle_alpha   90.00
_cell.angle_beta   90.00
_cell.angle_gamma   90.00
#
_symmetry.space_group_name_H-M   'P 1'
#
loop_
_entity.id
_entity.type
_entity.pdbx_description
1 polymer ?
#
loop_
_entity_poly.entity_id
_entity_poly.type
_entity_poly.pdbx_seq_one_letter_code
_entity_poly.pdbx_strand_id
1 'polypeptide(L)' 'MSDDLRLNPSDLSGDDFEEISSEEVDRVVEALESLMASVDSENIRAVLEDATNNVYYLVYEDETEGTHEEAA' A
#
# COMPACT_ATOMS: atom_id res chain seq x y z
N MET A 1 -17.73 -33.08 4.69
CA MET A 1 -16.32 -32.65 4.68
C MET A 1 -16.36 -31.15 4.72
N SER A 2 -16.33 -30.58 5.92
CA SER A 2 -16.17 -29.14 6.10
C SER A 2 -14.68 -28.90 5.91
N ASP A 3 -14.34 -28.35 4.75
CA ASP A 3 -12.98 -27.95 4.40
C ASP A 3 -12.56 -26.90 5.43
N ASP A 4 -11.77 -27.36 6.40
CA ASP A 4 -11.17 -26.56 7.45
C ASP A 4 -10.19 -25.63 6.74
N LEU A 5 -10.62 -24.39 6.45
CA LEU A 5 -9.79 -23.30 5.94
C LEU A 5 -8.73 -22.97 6.99
N ARG A 6 -7.74 -23.86 7.12
CA ARG A 6 -6.51 -23.61 7.85
C ARG A 6 -5.74 -22.58 7.06
N LEU A 7 -6.02 -21.32 7.34
CA LEU A 7 -5.14 -20.22 6.98
C LEU A 7 -3.75 -20.60 7.50
N ASN A 8 -2.78 -20.72 6.58
CA ASN A 8 -1.42 -20.98 6.96
C ASN A 8 -0.94 -19.75 7.76
N PRO A 9 -0.31 -19.90 8.93
CA PRO A 9 0.15 -18.75 9.71
C PRO A 9 1.16 -17.87 8.93
N SER A 10 1.80 -18.40 7.88
CA SER A 10 2.61 -17.61 6.94
C SER A 10 1.77 -16.61 6.15
N ASP A 11 0.56 -16.98 5.71
CA ASP A 11 -0.38 -16.08 4.98
C ASP A 11 -0.86 -14.89 5.84
N LEU A 12 -0.54 -14.90 7.14
CA LEU A 12 -0.89 -13.86 8.11
C LEU A 12 0.32 -13.03 8.57
N SER A 13 1.55 -13.48 8.31
CA SER A 13 2.74 -12.64 8.44
C SER A 13 2.86 -11.80 7.18
N GLY A 14 2.93 -10.47 7.32
CA GLY A 14 2.95 -9.51 6.20
C GLY A 14 4.09 -9.65 5.18
N ASP A 15 4.94 -10.67 5.32
CA ASP A 15 6.02 -11.08 4.39
C ASP A 15 5.52 -11.77 3.10
N ASP A 16 4.22 -12.06 2.96
CA ASP A 16 3.67 -12.75 1.78
C ASP A 16 3.23 -11.81 0.63
N PHE A 17 3.39 -10.49 0.79
CA PHE A 17 3.14 -9.53 -0.28
C PHE A 17 4.43 -9.18 -1.01
N GLU A 18 4.35 -9.07 -2.33
CA GLU A 18 5.48 -8.63 -3.15
C GLU A 18 5.80 -7.16 -2.87
N GLU A 19 7.09 -6.84 -2.64
CA GLU A 19 7.57 -5.47 -2.49
C GLU A 19 7.22 -4.64 -3.72
N ILE A 20 6.71 -3.41 -3.50
CA ILE A 20 6.34 -2.52 -4.60
C ILE A 20 7.52 -1.65 -5.00
N SER A 21 7.86 -1.64 -6.29
CA SER A 21 8.91 -0.76 -6.79
C SER A 21 8.45 0.71 -6.87
N SER A 22 9.38 1.66 -6.79
CA SER A 22 9.06 3.08 -6.96
C SER A 22 8.39 3.38 -8.31
N GLU A 23 8.80 2.68 -9.39
CA GLU A 23 8.17 2.82 -10.72
C GLU A 23 6.72 2.30 -10.76
N GLU A 24 6.37 1.34 -9.90
CA GLU A 24 4.99 0.87 -9.75
C GLU A 24 4.16 1.86 -8.95
N VAL A 25 4.72 2.42 -7.88
CA VAL A 25 4.08 3.49 -7.10
C VAL A 25 3.77 4.70 -7.97
N ASP A 26 4.72 5.18 -8.77
CA ASP A 26 4.50 6.31 -9.67
C ASP A 26 3.32 6.06 -10.63
N ARG A 27 3.25 4.86 -11.22
CA ARG A 27 2.15 4.47 -12.12
C ARG A 27 0.80 4.40 -11.41
N VAL A 28 0.77 3.89 -10.18
CA VAL A 28 -0.46 3.81 -9.38
C VAL A 28 -0.94 5.21 -8.99
N VAL A 29 -0.03 6.08 -8.56
CA VAL A 29 -0.34 7.48 -8.22
C VAL A 29 -0.92 8.20 -9.43
N GLU A 30 -0.29 8.10 -10.60
CA GLU A 30 -0.80 8.74 -11.84
C GLU A 30 -2.23 8.25 -12.18
N ALA A 31 -2.49 6.95 -12.03
CA ALA A 31 -3.81 6.39 -12.25
C ALA A 31 -4.85 6.90 -11.24
N LEU A 32 -4.47 7.03 -9.96
CA LEU A 32 -5.34 7.58 -8.92
C LEU A 32 -5.65 9.06 -9.16
N GLU A 33 -4.66 9.86 -9.56
CA GLU A 33 -4.85 11.26 -9.94
C GLU A 33 -5.79 11.41 -11.13
N SER A 34 -5.59 10.60 -12.18
CA SER A 34 -6.50 10.60 -13.33
C SER A 34 -7.93 10.20 -12.94
N LEU A 35 -8.08 9.24 -12.03
CA LEU A 35 -9.40 8.83 -11.55
C LEU A 35 -10.05 9.94 -10.71
N MET A 36 -9.32 10.57 -9.80
CA MET A 36 -9.78 11.71 -9.00
C MET A 36 -10.26 12.88 -9.87
N ALA A 37 -9.56 13.16 -10.96
CA ALA A 37 -9.94 14.19 -11.93
C ALA A 37 -11.25 13.86 -12.66
N SER A 38 -11.56 12.58 -12.85
CA SER A 38 -12.76 12.12 -13.56
C SER A 38 -14.00 11.95 -12.67
N VAL A 39 -13.82 11.93 -11.35
CA VAL A 39 -14.89 11.67 -10.39
C VAL A 39 -15.44 12.98 -9.85
N ASP A 40 -16.76 13.18 -9.88
CA ASP A 40 -17.42 14.38 -9.33
C ASP A 40 -17.79 14.27 -7.84
N SER A 41 -17.79 13.06 -7.28
CA SER A 41 -18.15 12.84 -5.88
C SER A 41 -17.00 13.19 -4.94
N GLU A 42 -17.24 14.15 -4.05
CA GLU A 42 -16.28 14.57 -3.03
C GLU A 42 -15.89 13.43 -2.08
N ASN A 43 -16.86 12.59 -1.67
CA ASN A 43 -16.57 11.43 -0.82
C ASN A 43 -15.63 10.43 -1.50
N ILE A 44 -15.80 10.21 -2.80
CA ILE A 44 -14.93 9.29 -3.55
C ILE A 44 -13.55 9.92 -3.74
N ARG A 45 -13.47 11.22 -4.01
CA ARG A 45 -12.18 11.93 -4.08
C ARG A 45 -11.39 11.81 -2.77
N ALA A 46 -12.02 11.99 -1.62
CA ALA A 46 -11.36 11.85 -0.32
C ALA A 46 -10.77 10.44 -0.13
N VAL A 47 -11.50 9.39 -0.51
CA VAL A 47 -11.00 8.01 -0.43
C VAL A 47 -9.80 7.79 -1.36
N LEU A 48 -9.82 8.37 -2.56
CA LEU A 48 -8.71 8.26 -3.51
C LEU A 48 -7.47 9.05 -3.06
N GLU A 49 -7.66 10.18 -2.39
CA GLU A 49 -6.59 10.97 -1.77
C GLU A 49 -5.93 10.18 -0.63
N ASP A 50 -6.73 9.59 0.27
CA ASP A 50 -6.22 8.71 1.33
C ASP A 50 -5.47 7.50 0.75
N ALA A 51 -6.00 6.88 -0.31
CA ALA A 51 -5.34 5.77 -0.99
C ALA A 51 -3.99 6.18 -1.61
N THR A 52 -3.93 7.37 -2.22
CA THR A 52 -2.69 7.92 -2.79
C THR A 52 -1.62 8.08 -1.71
N ASN A 53 -1.98 8.65 -0.55
CA ASN A 53 -1.07 8.80 0.57
C ASN A 53 -0.58 7.45 1.10
N ASN A 54 -1.47 6.46 1.26
CA ASN A 54 -1.09 5.11 1.71
C ASN A 54 -0.09 4.45 0.75
N VAL A 55 -0.29 4.59 -0.57
CA VAL A 55 0.64 4.02 -1.56
C VAL A 55 2.01 4.70 -1.50
N TYR A 56 2.06 6.02 -1.26
CA TYR A 56 3.33 6.72 -1.03
C TYR A 56 4.07 6.18 0.19
N TYR A 57 3.35 5.92 1.30
CA TYR A 57 3.96 5.37 2.51
C TYR A 57 4.64 4.01 2.27
N LEU A 58 4.14 3.18 1.35
CA LEU A 58 4.75 1.88 1.05
C LEU A 58 6.19 1.97 0.51
N VAL A 59 6.60 3.09 -0.09
CA VAL A 59 7.99 3.29 -0.54
C VAL A 59 8.84 3.91 0.55
N TYR A 60 8.27 4.82 1.35
CA TYR A 60 9.01 5.60 2.32
C TYR A 60 9.11 4.93 3.70
N GLU A 61 8.16 4.08 4.08
CA GLU A 61 8.25 3.30 5.33
C GLU A 61 9.43 2.32 5.26
N ASP A 62 9.67 1.69 4.10
CA ASP A 62 10.86 0.85 3.83
C ASP A 62 12.19 1.62 3.94
N GLU A 63 12.23 2.92 3.61
CA GLU A 63 13.44 3.74 3.80
C GLU A 63 13.66 4.15 5.28
N THR A 64 12.62 4.11 6.12
CA THR A 64 12.70 4.52 7.53
C THR A 64 12.87 3.37 8.51
N GLU A 65 12.42 2.15 8.18
CA GLU A 65 12.65 0.96 9.03
C GLU A 65 14.12 0.52 9.07
N GLY A 66 14.98 1.03 8.18
CA GLY A 66 16.43 0.83 8.20
C GLY A 66 17.26 1.80 9.06
N THR A 67 16.64 2.76 9.77
CA THR A 67 17.39 3.79 10.56
C THR A 67 17.19 3.70 12.07
N HIS A 68 16.56 2.64 12.57
CA HIS A 68 16.30 2.43 14.00
C HIS A 68 17.13 1.30 14.65
N GLU A 69 18.33 1.01 14.14
CA GLU A 69 19.32 0.22 14.87
C GLU A 69 20.66 0.97 14.86
N GLU A 70 21.23 1.18 16.06
CA GLU A 70 22.51 1.88 16.32
C GLU A 70 22.46 3.41 16.54
N ALA A 71 21.86 3.82 17.66
CA ALA A 71 22.38 4.95 18.44
C ALA A 71 22.70 4.47 19.87
N ALA A 72 24.00 4.17 20.05
CA ALA A 72 24.81 4.03 21.27
C ALA A 72 24.16 4.15 22.66
#